data_AF-W8TQ65-F1
#
_entry.id   AF-W8TQ65-F1
#
_cell.length_a   1.000
_cell.length_b   1.000
_cell.length_c   1.000
_cell.angle_alpha   90.00
_cell.angle_beta   90.00
_cell.angle_gamma   90.00
#
_symmetry.space_group_name_H-M   'P 1'
#
loop_
_entity.id
_entity.type
_entity.pdbx_description
1 polymer ?
#
loop_
_entity_poly.entity_id
_entity_poly.type
_entity_poly.pdbx_seq_one_letter_code
_entity_poly.pdbx_strand_id
1 'polypeptide(L)'
;MHVSCVSFRKIGDIMLITELLEIDANKGELISIVGGGGKTSIMMRLAKELKAAGKRVLITTTTAIYVPGGRSIDRLLLGKSSFKEYIFLSSPTDGITAAAKFSDGVKLKGFEPGLIDSIRDLGIFDFILVEADGSRGAPIKAPGEHEPVIPMATDRVIGVIGLDCMGKKIYSQHVHRSEPFCKITGCAAGDYVSPWMVARLIESEKGLFKGAPKGSKKYVFLNKAEGEHRRNAALETVDLLLGGSCHESDGLCAASLYLNKAFIKWSWER
;
A
#
# COMPACT_ATOMS: atom_id res chain seq x y z
N MET A 1 15.95 -8.80 -24.31
CA MET A 1 15.62 -9.57 -23.10
C MET A 1 14.26 -10.20 -23.35
N HIS A 2 14.22 -11.52 -23.51
CA HIS A 2 12.94 -12.23 -23.56
C HIS A 2 12.25 -12.02 -22.21
N VAL A 3 11.04 -11.47 -22.19
CA VAL A 3 10.15 -11.52 -21.03
C VAL A 3 9.72 -12.98 -20.90
N SER A 4 10.59 -13.79 -20.33
CA SER A 4 10.42 -15.21 -20.13
C SER A 4 9.55 -15.43 -18.90
N CYS A 5 8.39 -16.03 -19.14
CA CYS A 5 7.41 -16.49 -18.15
C CYS A 5 6.73 -15.41 -17.31
N VAL A 6 5.51 -15.11 -17.74
CA VAL A 6 4.52 -14.44 -16.94
C VAL A 6 3.54 -15.49 -16.42
N SER A 7 3.21 -15.46 -15.12
CA SER A 7 2.00 -16.10 -14.62
C SER A 7 0.79 -15.14 -14.59
N PHE A 8 -0.20 -15.39 -15.45
CA PHE A 8 -1.53 -14.76 -15.36
C PHE A 8 -2.48 -15.76 -14.69
N ARG A 9 -3.13 -15.35 -13.59
CA ARG A 9 -4.19 -16.14 -12.96
C ARG A 9 -5.47 -15.34 -12.87
N LYS A 10 -6.55 -15.88 -13.43
CA LYS A 10 -7.91 -15.47 -13.10
C LYS A 10 -8.22 -16.01 -11.71
N ILE A 11 -8.37 -15.13 -10.73
CA ILE A 11 -8.55 -15.51 -9.33
C ILE A 11 -10.05 -15.69 -9.02
N GLY A 12 -10.35 -16.68 -8.18
CA GLY A 12 -11.72 -17.02 -7.75
C GLY A 12 -12.35 -15.99 -6.81
N ASP A 13 -13.44 -16.39 -6.15
CA ASP A 13 -14.32 -15.50 -5.38
C ASP A 13 -13.79 -15.11 -3.98
N ILE A 14 -12.74 -15.76 -3.47
CA ILE A 14 -12.13 -15.44 -2.18
C ILE A 14 -10.70 -14.95 -2.40
N MET A 15 -10.41 -13.79 -1.82
CA MET A 15 -9.14 -13.10 -1.96
C MET A 15 -8.43 -12.96 -0.62
N LEU A 16 -7.25 -13.57 -0.49
CA LEU A 16 -6.27 -13.22 0.54
C LEU A 16 -5.23 -12.27 -0.05
N ILE A 17 -5.05 -11.11 0.56
CA ILE A 17 -4.03 -10.13 0.16
C ILE A 17 -2.63 -10.73 0.31
N THR A 18 -2.42 -11.56 1.33
CA THR A 18 -1.15 -12.30 1.50
C THR A 18 -0.81 -13.15 0.27
N GLU A 19 -1.78 -13.86 -0.29
CA GLU A 19 -1.58 -14.67 -1.50
C GLU A 19 -1.41 -13.80 -2.76
N LEU A 20 -2.21 -12.74 -2.90
CA LEU A 20 -2.11 -11.85 -4.06
C LEU A 20 -0.75 -11.21 -4.19
N LEU A 21 -0.19 -10.83 -3.05
CA LEU A 21 1.06 -10.12 -3.00
C LEU A 21 2.24 -11.05 -2.76
N GLU A 22 2.04 -12.35 -2.51
CA GLU A 22 3.13 -13.30 -2.21
C GLU A 22 3.85 -12.94 -0.89
N ILE A 23 3.07 -12.63 0.14
CA ILE A 23 3.53 -12.43 1.52
C ILE A 23 3.57 -13.79 2.20
N ASP A 24 4.76 -14.22 2.61
CA ASP A 24 4.95 -15.43 3.40
C ASP A 24 4.73 -15.10 4.88
N ALA A 25 3.61 -15.57 5.44
CA ALA A 25 3.25 -15.35 6.83
C ALA A 25 4.31 -15.87 7.82
N ASN A 26 5.24 -16.74 7.41
CA ASN A 26 6.28 -17.30 8.26
C ASN A 26 7.59 -16.51 8.28
N LYS A 27 7.76 -15.53 7.37
CA LYS A 27 9.04 -14.80 7.25
C LYS A 27 9.06 -13.42 7.90
N GLY A 28 7.91 -12.88 8.29
CA GLY A 28 7.77 -11.60 8.99
C GLY A 28 8.32 -10.39 8.22
N GLU A 29 7.49 -9.40 7.90
CA GLU A 29 7.89 -8.30 7.02
C GLU A 29 7.53 -6.92 7.59
N LEU A 30 8.38 -5.92 7.33
CA LEU A 30 8.02 -4.51 7.39
C LEU A 30 7.49 -4.10 6.02
N ILE A 31 6.20 -3.76 5.98
CA ILE A 31 5.45 -3.47 4.76
C ILE A 31 4.98 -2.02 4.79
N SER A 32 5.44 -1.21 3.83
CA SER A 32 5.01 0.18 3.65
C SER A 32 3.95 0.29 2.56
N ILE A 33 2.87 1.01 2.83
CA ILE A 33 1.74 1.21 1.92
C ILE A 33 1.69 2.67 1.49
N VAL A 34 1.73 2.90 0.17
CA VAL A 34 1.81 4.23 -0.46
C VAL A 34 0.72 4.43 -1.50
N GLY A 35 0.51 5.66 -1.96
CA GLY A 35 -0.44 5.98 -3.03
C GLY A 35 -1.83 6.42 -2.55
N GLY A 36 -2.89 5.99 -3.23
CA GLY A 36 -4.27 6.42 -3.02
C GLY A 36 -5.29 5.31 -3.22
N GLY A 37 -6.56 5.54 -2.86
CA GLY A 37 -7.63 4.58 -3.17
C GLY A 37 -7.72 3.34 -2.27
N GLY A 38 -7.59 3.54 -0.94
CA GLY A 38 -7.95 2.50 0.04
C GLY A 38 -6.77 1.90 0.83
N LYS A 39 -5.65 2.60 0.94
CA LYS A 39 -4.46 2.18 1.70
C LYS A 39 -4.78 1.66 3.10
N THR A 40 -5.48 2.46 3.90
CA THR A 40 -5.88 2.07 5.27
C THR A 40 -6.74 0.82 5.26
N SER A 41 -7.67 0.68 4.31
CA SER A 41 -8.53 -0.50 4.19
C SER A 41 -7.73 -1.76 3.83
N ILE A 42 -6.79 -1.66 2.90
CA ILE A 42 -5.85 -2.74 2.55
C ILE A 42 -5.00 -3.11 3.76
N MET A 43 -4.44 -2.13 4.45
CA MET A 43 -3.62 -2.34 5.66
C MET A 43 -4.40 -3.10 6.73
N MET A 44 -5.62 -2.66 7.04
CA MET A 44 -6.46 -3.30 8.05
C MET A 44 -6.91 -4.69 7.63
N ARG A 45 -7.16 -4.92 6.33
CA ARG A 45 -7.51 -6.25 5.81
C ARG A 45 -6.32 -7.20 5.92
N LEU A 46 -5.13 -6.76 5.49
CA LEU A 46 -3.90 -7.53 5.61
C LEU A 46 -3.56 -7.84 7.07
N ALA A 47 -3.72 -6.88 7.99
CA ALA A 47 -3.52 -7.09 9.41
C ALA A 47 -4.45 -8.19 9.98
N LYS A 48 -5.72 -8.22 9.55
CA LYS A 48 -6.68 -9.26 9.95
C LYS A 48 -6.31 -10.64 9.40
N GLU A 49 -5.86 -10.72 8.15
CA GLU A 49 -5.41 -11.99 7.55
C GLU A 49 -4.18 -12.54 8.28
N LEU A 50 -3.21 -11.69 8.59
CA LEU A 50 -2.01 -12.06 9.35
C LEU A 50 -2.35 -12.45 10.79
N LYS A 51 -3.23 -11.72 11.47
CA LYS A 51 -3.74 -12.11 12.79
C LYS A 51 -4.43 -13.47 12.75
N ALA A 52 -5.28 -13.72 11.74
CA ALA A 52 -5.95 -15.02 11.58
C ALA A 52 -4.95 -16.17 11.34
N ALA A 53 -3.77 -15.87 10.82
CA ALA A 53 -2.63 -16.79 10.70
C ALA A 53 -1.75 -16.87 11.96
N GLY A 54 -2.20 -16.34 13.10
CA GLY A 54 -1.49 -16.40 14.39
C GLY A 54 -0.24 -15.51 14.42
N LYS A 55 -0.30 -14.31 13.81
CA LYS A 55 0.83 -13.37 13.78
C LYS A 55 0.60 -12.17 14.69
N ARG A 56 1.71 -11.66 15.23
CA ARG A 56 1.79 -10.40 15.98
C ARG A 56 1.99 -9.27 14.99
N VAL A 57 0.97 -8.44 14.80
CA VAL A 57 0.96 -7.39 13.79
C VAL A 57 0.97 -6.02 14.45
N LEU A 58 1.94 -5.19 14.09
CA LEU A 58 1.93 -3.76 14.37
C LEU A 58 1.36 -3.01 13.17
N ILE A 59 0.38 -2.14 13.40
CA ILE A 59 -0.04 -1.14 12.42
C ILE A 59 0.35 0.26 12.90
N THR A 60 0.94 1.04 12.01
CA THR A 60 1.34 2.42 12.30
C THR A 60 1.31 3.27 11.01
N THR A 61 1.76 4.51 11.12
CA THR A 61 1.86 5.46 10.02
C THR A 61 3.08 6.35 10.24
N THR A 62 3.58 6.99 9.18
CA THR A 62 4.56 8.09 9.27
C THR A 62 3.93 9.47 9.08
N THR A 63 2.65 9.54 8.69
CA THR A 63 1.95 10.82 8.44
C THR A 63 0.78 11.01 9.40
N ALA A 64 -0.41 10.53 9.06
CA ALA A 64 -1.52 10.43 9.99
C ALA A 64 -2.52 9.38 9.53
N ILE A 65 -2.96 8.50 10.45
CA ILE A 65 -3.98 7.50 10.17
C ILE A 65 -5.25 7.87 10.92
N TYR A 66 -6.41 7.71 10.29
CA TYR A 66 -7.69 7.82 11.00
C TYR A 66 -7.72 6.76 12.09
N VAL A 67 -8.15 7.10 13.30
CA VAL A 67 -8.29 6.09 14.38
C VAL A 67 -9.22 4.99 13.86
N PRO A 68 -8.76 3.75 13.66
CA PRO A 68 -9.63 2.72 13.12
C PRO A 68 -10.77 2.49 14.12
N GLY A 69 -12.00 2.83 13.71
CA GLY A 69 -13.17 2.65 14.57
C GLY A 69 -13.45 1.18 14.85
N GLY A 70 -13.79 0.84 16.10
CA GLY A 70 -14.32 -0.47 16.50
C GLY A 70 -13.30 -1.52 16.97
N ARG A 71 -13.78 -2.76 17.15
CA ARG A 71 -13.05 -3.95 17.70
C ARG A 71 -11.96 -4.53 16.79
N SER A 72 -11.43 -3.75 15.85
CA SER A 72 -10.49 -4.26 14.84
C SER A 72 -9.02 -4.19 15.25
N ILE A 73 -8.75 -3.53 16.37
CA ILE A 73 -7.44 -3.43 17.02
C ILE A 73 -7.57 -4.07 18.40
N ASP A 74 -6.60 -4.89 18.78
CA ASP A 74 -6.56 -5.54 20.09
C ASP A 74 -5.88 -4.66 21.14
N ARG A 75 -4.92 -3.84 20.72
CA ARG A 75 -4.12 -2.95 21.59
C ARG A 75 -3.81 -1.62 20.94
N LEU A 76 -3.88 -0.54 21.70
CA LEU A 76 -3.47 0.80 21.25
C LEU A 76 -2.30 1.31 22.11
N LEU A 77 -1.18 1.61 21.46
CA LEU A 77 0.02 2.18 22.07
C LEU A 77 0.16 3.65 21.67
N LEU A 78 0.12 4.55 22.65
CA LEU A 78 0.26 5.98 22.45
C LEU A 78 1.56 6.49 23.07
N GLY A 79 2.37 7.16 22.26
CA GLY A 79 3.66 7.70 22.68
C GLY A 79 4.78 6.66 22.77
N LYS A 80 6.03 7.11 22.74
CA LYS A 80 7.21 6.20 22.69
C LYS A 80 7.36 5.34 23.94
N SER A 81 6.97 5.84 25.11
CA SER A 81 7.09 5.12 26.40
C SER A 81 6.21 3.88 26.48
N SER A 82 5.05 3.89 25.80
CA SER A 82 4.10 2.77 25.79
C SER A 82 4.68 1.49 25.18
N PHE A 83 5.69 1.57 24.30
CA PHE A 83 6.38 0.39 23.78
C PHE A 83 7.21 -0.32 24.85
N LYS A 84 7.89 0.43 25.73
CA LYS A 84 8.66 -0.19 26.82
C LYS A 84 7.75 -0.95 27.76
N GLU A 85 6.62 -0.35 28.10
CA GLU A 85 5.60 -0.95 28.94
C GLU A 85 4.98 -2.19 28.26
N TYR A 86 4.70 -2.12 26.96
CA TYR A 86 4.24 -3.27 26.18
C TYR A 86 5.23 -4.45 26.24
N ILE A 87 6.52 -4.17 26.01
CA ILE A 87 7.58 -5.19 26.02
C ILE A 87 7.74 -5.80 27.42
N PHE A 88 7.61 -4.98 28.47
CA PHE A 88 7.85 -5.40 29.86
C PHE A 88 6.65 -6.13 30.48
N LEU A 89 5.42 -5.67 30.21
CA LEU A 89 4.21 -6.17 30.85
C LEU A 89 3.47 -7.26 30.06
N SER A 90 3.70 -7.33 28.75
CA SER A 90 2.97 -8.27 27.89
C SER A 90 3.89 -9.39 27.42
N SER A 91 3.51 -10.65 27.66
CA SER A 91 3.95 -11.72 26.78
C SER A 91 3.42 -11.39 25.38
N PRO A 92 4.25 -11.35 24.33
CA PRO A 92 3.77 -11.02 22.99
C PRO A 92 2.75 -12.08 22.53
N THR A 93 1.45 -11.77 22.64
CA THR A 93 0.40 -12.61 22.07
C THR A 93 0.02 -12.10 20.70
N ASP A 94 -0.44 -13.02 19.85
CA ASP A 94 -0.99 -12.74 18.53
C ASP A 94 -2.09 -11.67 18.62
N GLY A 95 -2.20 -10.85 17.57
CA GLY A 95 -3.13 -9.73 17.54
C GLY A 95 -2.63 -8.54 16.76
N ILE A 96 -3.50 -7.53 16.65
CA ILE A 96 -3.25 -6.27 15.98
C ILE A 96 -3.00 -5.20 17.05
N THR A 97 -1.79 -4.68 17.07
CA THR A 97 -1.41 -3.52 17.88
C THR A 97 -1.35 -2.29 16.98
N ALA A 98 -2.10 -1.24 17.30
CA ALA A 98 -1.95 0.05 16.66
C ALA A 98 -1.03 0.94 17.49
N ALA A 99 -0.09 1.64 16.85
CA ALA A 99 0.79 2.55 17.56
C ALA A 99 0.94 3.91 16.87
N ALA A 100 0.95 4.97 17.69
CA ALA A 100 1.07 6.35 17.22
C ALA A 100 1.74 7.27 18.25
N LYS A 101 2.33 8.38 17.79
CA LYS A 101 3.00 9.36 18.66
C LYS A 101 2.02 10.04 19.61
N PHE A 102 0.86 10.45 19.10
CA PHE A 102 -0.26 10.98 19.85
C PHE A 102 -1.54 10.96 19.00
N SER A 103 -2.69 11.14 19.65
CA SER A 103 -4.02 11.27 19.02
C SER A 103 -4.56 12.68 19.23
N ASP A 104 -5.20 13.25 18.21
CA ASP A 104 -6.04 14.47 18.35
C ASP A 104 -7.54 14.13 18.50
N GLY A 105 -7.87 12.85 18.70
CA GLY A 105 -9.24 12.34 18.79
C GLY A 105 -9.79 11.81 17.45
N VAL A 106 -9.25 12.25 16.31
CA VAL A 106 -9.71 11.84 14.97
C VAL A 106 -8.58 11.16 14.18
N LYS A 107 -7.34 11.62 14.37
CA LYS A 107 -6.15 11.13 13.68
C LYS A 107 -5.02 10.82 14.66
N LEU A 108 -4.33 9.75 14.37
CA LEU A 108 -3.10 9.32 15.01
C LEU A 108 -1.92 9.90 14.23
N LYS A 109 -1.06 10.69 14.87
CA LYS A 109 0.20 11.15 14.23
C LYS A 109 1.25 10.05 14.27
N GLY A 110 1.90 9.86 13.13
CA GLY A 110 2.87 8.80 12.91
C GLY A 110 4.16 8.93 13.71
N PHE A 111 4.95 7.84 13.70
CA PHE A 111 6.32 7.84 14.18
C PHE A 111 7.29 8.26 13.09
N GLU A 112 8.46 8.74 13.51
CA GLU A 112 9.58 8.95 12.60
C GLU A 112 10.07 7.59 12.06
N PRO A 113 10.51 7.50 10.79
CA PRO A 113 10.89 6.24 10.16
C PRO A 113 11.97 5.46 10.94
N GLY A 114 12.98 6.16 11.46
CA GLY A 114 14.06 5.53 12.23
C GLY A 114 13.58 4.87 13.53
N LEU A 115 12.48 5.33 14.12
CA LEU A 115 11.88 4.62 15.26
C LEU A 115 11.20 3.32 14.80
N ILE A 116 10.56 3.32 13.63
CA ILE A 116 9.93 2.12 13.07
C ILE A 116 11.02 1.08 12.71
N ASP A 117 12.13 1.53 12.13
CA ASP A 117 13.30 0.68 11.89
C ASP A 117 13.81 0.08 13.22
N SER A 118 13.92 0.89 14.28
CA SER A 118 14.31 0.39 15.61
C SER A 118 13.32 -0.63 16.18
N ILE A 119 12.01 -0.45 15.96
CA ILE A 119 10.98 -1.40 16.41
C ILE A 119 11.07 -2.73 15.66
N ARG A 120 11.40 -2.68 14.36
CA ARG A 120 11.65 -3.88 13.55
C ARG A 120 12.79 -4.70 14.13
N ASP A 121 13.90 -4.07 14.51
CA ASP A 121 15.08 -4.74 15.06
C ASP A 121 14.83 -5.43 16.40
N LEU A 122 13.81 -5.00 17.16
CA LEU A 122 13.44 -5.65 18.42
C LEU A 122 12.80 -7.03 18.25
N GLY A 123 12.29 -7.38 17.05
CA GLY A 123 11.69 -8.69 16.78
C GLY A 123 10.41 -9.02 17.55
N ILE A 124 9.78 -8.00 18.16
CA ILE A 124 8.58 -8.16 19.01
C ILE A 124 7.27 -8.29 18.21
N PHE A 125 7.31 -7.94 16.92
CA PHE A 125 6.20 -8.11 15.98
C PHE A 125 6.70 -8.94 14.79
N ASP A 126 5.86 -9.86 14.32
CA ASP A 126 6.16 -10.62 13.11
C ASP A 126 5.98 -9.73 11.88
N PHE A 127 4.95 -8.88 11.88
CA PHE A 127 4.68 -7.94 10.79
C PHE A 127 4.52 -6.52 11.30
N ILE A 128 5.09 -5.57 10.56
CA ILE A 128 4.91 -4.13 10.80
C ILE A 128 4.34 -3.52 9.52
N LEU A 129 3.10 -3.03 9.58
CA LEU A 129 2.43 -2.40 8.47
C LEU A 129 2.41 -0.88 8.67
N VAL A 130 2.89 -0.13 7.69
CA VAL A 130 3.07 1.31 7.77
C VAL A 130 2.31 2.00 6.64
N GLU A 131 1.35 2.86 6.97
CA GLU A 131 0.82 3.81 5.99
C GLU A 131 1.79 4.99 5.84
N ALA A 132 2.52 5.05 4.73
CA ALA A 132 3.70 5.91 4.56
C ALA A 132 3.41 7.28 3.92
N ASP A 133 2.15 7.55 3.54
CA ASP A 133 1.73 8.83 2.98
C ASP A 133 0.22 9.11 3.13
N GLY A 134 -0.17 10.39 3.03
CA GLY A 134 -1.56 10.81 3.03
C GLY A 134 -2.09 11.04 1.60
N SER A 135 -3.30 10.55 1.30
CA SER A 135 -3.99 10.87 0.03
C SER A 135 -5.24 11.74 0.20
N ARG A 136 -5.63 12.06 1.45
CA ARG A 136 -6.92 12.71 1.78
C ARG A 136 -8.14 11.99 1.18
N GLY A 137 -8.07 10.67 1.06
CA GLY A 137 -9.15 9.86 0.48
C GLY A 137 -9.18 9.86 -1.05
N ALA A 138 -8.28 10.57 -1.73
CA ALA A 138 -8.22 10.57 -3.19
C ALA A 138 -7.90 9.15 -3.72
N PRO A 139 -8.50 8.77 -4.87
CA PRO A 139 -8.30 7.46 -5.48
C PRO A 139 -6.89 7.30 -6.05
N ILE A 140 -6.26 8.39 -6.50
CA ILE A 140 -4.89 8.40 -7.01
C ILE A 140 -4.14 9.64 -6.51
N LYS A 141 -2.82 9.56 -6.42
CA LYS A 141 -1.97 10.70 -6.07
C LYS A 141 -0.60 10.61 -6.71
N ALA A 142 0.04 11.76 -6.85
CA ALA A 142 1.49 11.84 -7.01
C ALA A 142 2.19 12.03 -5.64
N PRO A 143 3.42 11.54 -5.47
CA PRO A 143 4.25 11.89 -4.32
C PRO A 143 4.51 13.40 -4.24
N GLY A 144 4.65 13.90 -3.01
CA GLY A 144 5.12 15.26 -2.74
C GLY A 144 6.64 15.30 -2.69
N GLU A 145 7.22 16.44 -2.37
CA GLU A 145 8.68 16.58 -2.24
C GLU A 145 9.26 15.68 -1.14
N HIS A 146 8.68 15.75 0.05
CA HIS A 146 9.09 14.98 1.24
C HIS A 146 8.25 13.71 1.46
N GLU A 147 7.46 13.28 0.48
CA GLU A 147 6.64 12.07 0.57
C GLU A 147 6.93 11.11 -0.61
N PRO A 148 6.65 9.80 -0.45
CA PRO A 148 6.26 9.13 0.81
C PRO A 148 7.42 9.07 1.81
N VAL A 149 7.10 8.91 3.09
CA VAL A 149 8.10 8.76 4.16
C VAL A 149 8.18 7.27 4.52
N ILE A 150 9.07 6.54 3.85
CA ILE A 150 9.21 5.09 3.93
C ILE A 150 10.38 4.73 4.87
N PRO A 151 10.20 3.85 5.88
CA PRO A 151 11.29 3.32 6.70
C PRO A 151 12.33 2.56 5.88
N MET A 152 13.61 2.68 6.25
CA MET A 152 14.69 2.06 5.45
C MET A 152 14.68 0.54 5.53
N ALA A 153 14.23 -0.02 6.66
CA ALA A 153 14.08 -1.46 6.85
C ALA A 153 12.83 -2.04 6.17
N THR A 154 12.17 -1.29 5.28
CA THR A 154 11.03 -1.81 4.52
C THR A 154 11.45 -2.95 3.60
N ASP A 155 10.90 -4.14 3.88
CA ASP A 155 11.05 -5.33 3.02
C ASP A 155 10.15 -5.24 1.79
N ARG A 156 8.98 -4.59 1.91
CA ARG A 156 7.98 -4.52 0.85
C ARG A 156 7.24 -3.19 0.80
N VAL A 157 7.06 -2.66 -0.41
CA VAL A 157 6.22 -1.50 -0.68
C VAL A 157 4.99 -1.91 -1.49
N ILE A 158 3.80 -1.60 -0.98
CA ILE A 158 2.52 -1.79 -1.68
C ILE A 158 2.03 -0.43 -2.17
N GLY A 159 2.10 -0.22 -3.49
CA GLY A 159 1.58 0.98 -4.16
C GLY A 159 0.11 0.81 -4.51
N VAL A 160 -0.77 1.57 -3.86
CA VAL A 160 -2.22 1.46 -4.05
C VAL A 160 -2.70 2.53 -5.00
N ILE A 161 -3.57 2.13 -5.94
CA ILE A 161 -4.31 3.03 -6.83
C ILE A 161 -5.76 2.57 -6.87
N GLY A 162 -6.70 3.49 -6.62
CA GLY A 162 -8.14 3.23 -6.79
C GLY A 162 -8.56 3.43 -8.24
N LEU A 163 -9.08 2.38 -8.87
CA LEU A 163 -9.56 2.41 -10.26
C LEU A 163 -10.83 3.26 -10.45
N ASP A 164 -11.43 3.76 -9.38
CA ASP A 164 -12.46 4.79 -9.44
C ASP A 164 -11.93 6.18 -9.85
N CYS A 165 -10.61 6.33 -10.03
CA CYS A 165 -10.02 7.47 -10.72
C CYS A 165 -10.21 7.45 -12.24
N MET A 166 -10.47 6.28 -12.86
CA MET A 166 -10.54 6.16 -14.32
C MET A 166 -11.65 7.01 -14.91
N GLY A 167 -11.32 7.77 -15.95
CA GLY A 167 -12.25 8.71 -16.59
C GLY A 167 -12.63 9.91 -15.73
N LYS A 168 -11.94 10.17 -14.61
CA LYS A 168 -12.12 11.39 -13.81
C LYS A 168 -11.18 12.48 -14.30
N LYS A 169 -11.65 13.74 -14.20
CA LYS A 169 -10.82 14.90 -14.52
C LYS A 169 -9.70 15.08 -13.50
N ILE A 170 -8.53 15.53 -13.97
CA ILE A 170 -7.36 15.80 -13.15
C ILE A 170 -7.53 17.12 -12.42
N TYR A 171 -8.17 17.03 -11.27
CA TYR A 171 -8.34 18.10 -10.28
C TYR A 171 -8.08 17.55 -8.89
N SER A 172 -7.84 18.44 -7.92
CA SER A 172 -7.50 18.10 -6.53
C SER A 172 -8.52 17.19 -5.82
N GLN A 173 -9.77 17.19 -6.28
CA GLN A 173 -10.84 16.32 -5.78
C GLN A 173 -10.67 14.83 -6.15
N HIS A 174 -9.99 14.53 -7.26
CA HIS A 174 -9.82 13.16 -7.77
C HIS A 174 -8.35 12.72 -7.82
N VAL A 175 -7.43 13.69 -7.96
CA VAL A 175 -5.99 13.45 -8.03
C VAL A 175 -5.33 14.30 -6.95
N HIS A 176 -4.89 13.66 -5.87
CA HIS A 176 -4.16 14.39 -4.83
C HIS A 176 -2.79 14.79 -5.37
N ARG A 177 -2.45 16.08 -5.25
CA ARG A 177 -1.27 16.70 -5.89
C ARG A 177 -1.31 16.56 -7.41
N SER A 178 -2.36 17.10 -8.02
CA SER A 178 -2.58 17.09 -9.47
C SER A 178 -1.44 17.72 -10.26
N GLU A 179 -0.80 18.78 -9.78
CA GLU A 179 0.35 19.40 -10.47
C GLU A 179 1.57 18.46 -10.57
N PRO A 180 2.10 17.88 -9.47
CA PRO A 180 3.11 16.83 -9.58
C PRO A 180 2.68 15.63 -10.43
N PHE A 181 1.39 15.23 -10.37
CA PHE A 181 0.86 14.17 -11.21
C PHE A 181 1.01 14.50 -12.69
N CYS A 182 0.54 15.68 -13.11
CA CYS A 182 0.69 16.19 -14.47
C CYS A 182 2.17 16.22 -14.93
N LYS A 183 3.09 16.62 -14.06
CA LYS A 183 4.53 16.62 -14.37
C LYS A 183 5.09 15.22 -14.61
N ILE A 184 4.63 14.23 -13.84
CA ILE A 184 5.10 12.83 -13.95
C ILE A 184 4.53 12.17 -15.20
N THR A 185 3.24 12.36 -15.45
CA THR A 185 2.52 11.70 -16.54
C THR A 185 2.60 12.46 -17.85
N GLY A 186 2.94 13.75 -17.84
CA GLY A 186 2.97 14.61 -19.03
C GLY A 186 1.59 15.11 -19.48
N CYS A 187 0.56 14.97 -18.64
CA CYS A 187 -0.79 15.45 -18.95
C CYS A 187 -1.03 16.89 -18.46
N ALA A 188 -2.19 17.45 -18.80
CA ALA A 188 -2.64 18.76 -18.34
C ALA A 188 -3.76 18.67 -17.29
N ALA A 189 -3.94 19.75 -16.53
CA ALA A 189 -5.08 19.86 -15.63
C ALA A 189 -6.39 19.86 -16.44
N GLY A 190 -7.39 19.11 -15.96
CA GLY A 190 -8.66 18.94 -16.66
C GLY A 190 -8.72 17.79 -17.66
N ASP A 191 -7.58 17.19 -18.04
CA ASP A 191 -7.55 15.92 -18.78
C ASP A 191 -8.23 14.81 -17.98
N TYR A 192 -8.59 13.71 -18.64
CA TYR A 192 -9.16 12.54 -18.00
C TYR A 192 -8.06 11.54 -17.65
N VAL A 193 -8.09 11.03 -16.41
CA VAL A 193 -7.18 9.96 -15.98
C VAL A 193 -7.39 8.72 -16.85
N SER A 194 -6.31 8.24 -17.46
CA SER A 194 -6.27 7.08 -18.34
C SER A 194 -5.35 5.98 -17.79
N PRO A 195 -5.47 4.73 -18.29
CA PRO A 195 -4.53 3.64 -18.00
C PRO A 195 -3.07 4.02 -18.29
N TRP A 196 -2.83 4.75 -19.39
CA TRP A 196 -1.51 5.28 -19.72
C TRP A 196 -0.91 6.17 -18.63
N MET A 197 -1.71 7.09 -18.07
CA MET A 197 -1.23 7.94 -16.97
C MET A 197 -0.93 7.13 -15.70
N VAL A 198 -1.69 6.08 -15.43
CA VAL A 198 -1.44 5.17 -14.30
C VAL A 198 -0.15 4.37 -14.51
N ALA A 199 0.07 3.81 -15.71
CA ALA A 199 1.31 3.13 -16.04
C ALA A 199 2.53 4.06 -15.88
N ARG A 200 2.46 5.29 -16.40
CA ARG A 200 3.51 6.31 -16.23
C ARG A 200 3.78 6.66 -14.77
N LEU A 201 2.74 6.75 -13.95
CA LEU A 201 2.91 6.96 -12.51
C LEU A 201 3.63 5.79 -11.85
N ILE A 202 3.36 4.55 -12.25
CA ILE A 202 3.98 3.34 -11.69
C ILE A 202 5.47 3.25 -12.08
N GLU A 203 5.80 3.51 -13.35
CA GLU A 203 7.16 3.38 -13.91
C GLU A 203 8.08 4.55 -13.55
N SER A 204 7.54 5.70 -13.19
CA SER A 204 8.37 6.86 -12.89
C SER A 204 9.10 6.71 -11.56
N GLU A 205 10.41 6.96 -11.54
CA GLU A 205 11.20 7.08 -10.30
C GLU A 205 10.65 8.14 -9.32
N LYS A 206 9.95 9.15 -9.85
CA LYS A 206 9.28 10.21 -9.07
C LYS A 206 7.81 9.88 -8.78
N GLY A 207 7.35 8.71 -9.20
CA GLY A 207 5.97 8.24 -9.16
C GLY A 207 5.67 7.33 -7.97
N LEU A 208 4.84 6.31 -8.17
CA LEU A 208 4.20 5.54 -7.10
C LEU A 208 5.19 4.99 -6.06
N PHE A 209 6.36 4.53 -6.50
CA PHE A 209 7.40 3.93 -5.67
C PHE A 209 8.56 4.86 -5.33
N LYS A 210 8.38 6.18 -5.46
CA LYS A 210 9.39 7.17 -5.07
C LYS A 210 9.87 6.91 -3.63
N GLY A 211 11.18 6.80 -3.45
CA GLY A 211 11.80 6.60 -2.13
C GLY A 211 11.71 5.19 -1.57
N ALA A 212 11.18 4.22 -2.32
CA ALA A 212 11.22 2.81 -1.93
C ALA A 212 12.67 2.30 -1.84
N PRO A 213 13.06 1.57 -0.77
CA PRO A 213 14.40 1.00 -0.67
C PRO A 213 14.72 0.06 -1.84
N LYS A 214 15.97 0.11 -2.34
CA LYS A 214 16.38 -0.66 -3.55
C LYS A 214 16.21 -2.18 -3.41
N GLY A 215 16.34 -2.71 -2.19
CA GLY A 215 16.17 -4.14 -1.91
C GLY A 215 14.73 -4.55 -1.59
N SER A 216 13.80 -3.61 -1.50
CA SER A 216 12.40 -3.90 -1.16
C SER A 216 11.64 -4.46 -2.37
N LYS A 217 10.73 -5.40 -2.11
CA LYS A 217 9.77 -5.84 -3.13
C LYS A 217 8.69 -4.78 -3.34
N LYS A 218 8.31 -4.49 -4.59
CA LYS A 218 7.34 -3.45 -4.94
C LYS A 218 6.12 -4.07 -5.61
N TYR A 219 4.95 -4.03 -4.99
CA TYR A 219 3.72 -4.54 -5.59
C TYR A 219 2.71 -3.42 -5.82
N VAL A 220 2.05 -3.45 -6.98
CA VAL A 220 0.93 -2.55 -7.28
C VAL A 220 -0.38 -3.22 -6.90
N PHE A 221 -1.23 -2.52 -6.16
CA PHE A 221 -2.59 -2.94 -5.86
C PHE A 221 -3.58 -1.97 -6.52
N LEU A 222 -4.13 -2.37 -7.66
CA LEU A 222 -5.21 -1.66 -8.33
C LEU A 222 -6.55 -2.02 -7.64
N ASN A 223 -6.91 -1.21 -6.64
CA ASN A 223 -8.12 -1.41 -5.86
C ASN A 223 -9.37 -0.92 -6.62
N LYS A 224 -10.55 -1.31 -6.12
CA LYS A 224 -11.86 -0.91 -6.65
C LYS A 224 -12.09 -1.36 -8.09
N ALA A 225 -11.68 -2.58 -8.43
CA ALA A 225 -11.90 -3.21 -9.74
C ALA A 225 -13.35 -3.70 -9.95
N GLU A 226 -14.35 -2.95 -9.47
CA GLU A 226 -15.76 -3.24 -9.71
C GLU A 226 -16.20 -2.80 -11.11
N GLY A 227 -16.97 -3.66 -11.77
CA GLY A 227 -17.49 -3.40 -13.11
C GLY A 227 -16.47 -3.64 -14.24
N GLU A 228 -17.00 -3.81 -15.45
CA GLU A 228 -16.21 -4.14 -16.63
C GLU A 228 -15.23 -3.02 -17.00
N HIS A 229 -15.70 -1.76 -17.00
CA HIS A 229 -14.88 -0.61 -17.35
C HIS A 229 -13.57 -0.51 -16.54
N ARG A 230 -13.63 -0.70 -15.21
CA ARG A 230 -12.45 -0.64 -14.34
C ARG A 230 -11.53 -1.84 -14.51
N ARG A 231 -12.10 -3.03 -14.80
CA ARG A 231 -11.30 -4.24 -15.08
C ARG A 231 -10.56 -4.11 -16.42
N ASN A 232 -11.21 -3.57 -17.45
CA ASN A 232 -10.59 -3.30 -18.74
C ASN A 232 -9.48 -2.26 -18.59
N ALA A 233 -9.71 -1.18 -17.83
CA ALA A 233 -8.67 -0.20 -17.53
C ALA A 233 -7.47 -0.81 -16.78
N ALA A 234 -7.71 -1.77 -15.88
CA ALA A 234 -6.64 -2.50 -15.19
C ALA A 234 -5.86 -3.42 -16.14
N LEU A 235 -6.53 -4.11 -17.07
CA LEU A 235 -5.87 -4.91 -18.11
C LEU A 235 -5.01 -4.04 -19.02
N GLU A 236 -5.56 -2.92 -19.52
CA GLU A 236 -4.81 -1.98 -20.35
C GLU A 236 -3.59 -1.40 -19.62
N THR A 237 -3.72 -1.12 -18.32
CA THR A 237 -2.58 -0.70 -17.48
C THR A 237 -1.51 -1.79 -17.43
N VAL A 238 -1.89 -3.06 -17.30
CA VAL A 238 -0.95 -4.20 -17.30
C VAL A 238 -0.27 -4.33 -18.66
N ASP A 239 -1.02 -4.27 -19.76
CA ASP A 239 -0.48 -4.36 -21.12
C ASP A 239 0.55 -3.26 -21.40
N LEU A 240 0.28 -2.04 -20.93
CA LEU A 240 1.21 -0.91 -21.04
C LEU A 240 2.51 -1.15 -20.25
N LEU A 241 2.40 -1.64 -19.01
CA LEU A 241 3.57 -1.98 -18.18
C LEU A 241 4.41 -3.12 -18.77
N LEU A 242 3.78 -3.98 -19.58
CA LEU A 242 4.45 -5.08 -20.28
C LEU A 242 5.15 -4.68 -21.56
N GLY A 243 4.57 -3.73 -22.29
CA GLY A 243 5.20 -3.12 -23.45
C GLY A 243 6.39 -2.23 -23.08
N GLY A 244 6.49 -1.82 -21.81
CA GLY A 244 7.60 -1.02 -21.27
C GLY A 244 8.88 -1.81 -21.05
N SER A 245 10.01 -1.10 -21.06
CA SER A 245 11.35 -1.64 -20.80
C SER A 245 11.81 -1.47 -19.34
N CYS A 246 10.96 -0.95 -18.45
CA CYS A 246 11.30 -0.64 -17.06
C CYS A 246 10.28 -1.26 -16.11
N HIS A 247 10.71 -2.25 -15.32
CA HIS A 247 9.86 -2.93 -14.34
C HIS A 247 10.19 -2.41 -12.94
N GLU A 248 9.58 -1.28 -12.57
CA GLU A 248 9.65 -0.74 -11.21
C GLU A 248 8.91 -1.60 -10.18
N SER A 249 8.02 -2.50 -10.60
CA SER A 249 7.26 -3.40 -9.72
C SER A 249 7.67 -4.87 -9.89
N ASP A 250 7.52 -5.65 -8.82
CA ASP A 250 7.65 -7.11 -8.75
C ASP A 250 6.34 -7.86 -9.03
N GLY A 251 5.22 -7.15 -8.91
CA GLY A 251 3.93 -7.67 -9.32
C GLY A 251 2.82 -6.63 -9.26
N LEU A 252 1.67 -7.01 -9.79
CA LEU A 252 0.46 -6.22 -9.80
C LEU A 252 -0.75 -7.12 -9.55
N CYS A 253 -1.72 -6.62 -8.79
CA CYS A 253 -3.04 -7.22 -8.75
C CYS A 253 -4.13 -6.16 -8.95
N ALA A 254 -5.24 -6.58 -9.55
CA ALA A 254 -6.45 -5.77 -9.63
C ALA A 254 -7.58 -6.48 -8.90
N ALA A 255 -8.17 -5.78 -7.93
CA ALA A 255 -9.07 -6.37 -6.95
C ALA A 255 -10.11 -5.39 -6.43
N SER A 256 -11.15 -5.94 -5.83
CA SER A 256 -12.17 -5.21 -5.07
C SER A 256 -12.21 -5.74 -3.64
N LEU A 257 -11.83 -4.89 -2.68
CA LEU A 257 -12.06 -5.19 -1.27
C LEU A 257 -13.55 -5.28 -0.93
N TYR A 258 -14.40 -4.51 -1.63
CA TYR A 258 -15.85 -4.49 -1.41
C TYR A 258 -16.50 -5.82 -1.82
N LEU A 259 -16.15 -6.33 -2.99
CA LEU A 259 -16.64 -7.63 -3.49
C LEU A 259 -15.85 -8.81 -2.92
N ASN A 260 -14.81 -8.56 -2.13
CA ASN A 260 -13.87 -9.56 -1.63
C ASN A 260 -13.23 -10.43 -2.74
N LYS A 261 -12.95 -9.84 -3.91
CA LYS A 261 -12.59 -10.58 -5.12
C LYS A 261 -11.39 -9.96 -5.84
N ALA A 262 -10.52 -10.83 -6.36
CA ALA A 262 -9.45 -10.44 -7.27
C ALA A 262 -9.80 -10.84 -8.70
N PHE A 263 -9.39 -10.01 -9.66
CA PHE A 263 -9.68 -10.21 -11.08
C PHE A 263 -8.42 -10.45 -11.89
N ILE A 264 -7.33 -9.82 -11.47
CA ILE A 264 -6.02 -9.91 -12.12
C ILE A 264 -4.99 -10.13 -11.02
N LYS A 265 -4.10 -11.08 -11.22
CA LYS A 265 -2.80 -11.14 -10.54
C LYS A 265 -1.74 -11.38 -11.60
N TRP A 266 -0.67 -10.62 -11.46
CA TRP A 266 0.50 -10.62 -12.30
C TRP A 266 1.74 -10.57 -11.40
N SER A 267 2.73 -11.40 -11.66
CA SER A 267 4.05 -11.31 -11.05
C SER A 267 5.12 -11.48 -12.12
N TRP A 268 6.23 -10.77 -11.95
CA TRP A 268 7.40 -10.89 -12.82
C TRP A 268 8.27 -12.01 -12.25
N GLU A 269 8.57 -13.04 -13.04
CA GLU A 269 9.64 -13.98 -12.68
C GLU A 269 10.98 -13.27 -12.88
N ARG A 270 11.80 -13.20 -11.83
CA ARG A 270 13.17 -12.68 -11.87
C ARG A 270 14.17 -13.83 -11.92
#